data_AF-A0A3M2C0K2-F1
#
_entry.id   AF-A0A3M2C0K2-F1
#
_cell.length_a   1.000
_cell.length_b   1.000
_cell.length_c   1.000
_cell.angle_alpha   90.00
_cell.angle_beta   90.00
_cell.angle_gamma   90.00
#
_symmetry.space_group_name_H-M   'P 1'
#
loop_
_entity.id
_entity.type
_entity.pdbx_description
1 polymer ?
#
loop_
_entity_poly.entity_id
_entity_poly.type
_entity_poly.pdbx_seq_one_letter_code
_entity_poly.pdbx_strand_id
1 'polypeptide(L)'
;MAILAVRRRRGGDRAGTPFLPALAAAVLAACSAPPPGPVLPADAASLDPEVAALVERQAAAVREEPASAAGHGTLGLIYEANDLWQLARESYARALALDPGDRRWR
;
A
#
# COMPACT_ATOMS: atom_id res chain seq x y z
N MET A 1 -72.61 12.22 -10.59
CA MET A 1 -71.44 12.90 -11.19
C MET A 1 -71.21 14.16 -10.36
N ALA A 2 -70.32 14.11 -9.35
CA ALA A 2 -68.89 14.42 -9.46
C ALA A 2 -68.69 15.96 -9.64
N ILE A 3 -67.86 16.70 -8.92
CA ILE A 3 -66.63 16.39 -8.18
C ILE A 3 -66.19 17.65 -7.39
N LEU A 4 -65.57 17.40 -6.23
CA LEU A 4 -64.58 18.16 -5.45
C LEU A 4 -64.71 19.69 -5.22
N ALA A 5 -64.82 20.01 -3.93
CA ALA A 5 -64.38 21.24 -3.32
C ALA A 5 -62.84 21.35 -3.30
N VAL A 6 -62.38 22.54 -3.67
CA VAL A 6 -61.01 23.05 -3.57
C VAL A 6 -60.68 23.37 -2.12
N ARG A 7 -59.51 22.95 -1.60
CA ARG A 7 -58.52 23.90 -1.05
C ARG A 7 -57.16 23.28 -0.75
N ARG A 8 -56.15 24.12 -0.98
CA ARG A 8 -54.72 23.86 -0.94
C ARG A 8 -54.12 24.09 0.45
N ARG A 9 -53.02 23.37 0.68
CA ARG A 9 -51.77 23.72 1.38
C ARG A 9 -51.64 23.59 2.92
N ARG A 10 -50.51 22.93 3.22
CA ARG A 10 -49.45 23.23 4.20
C ARG A 10 -49.59 22.66 5.61
N GLY A 11 -48.61 21.80 5.93
CA GLY A 11 -47.60 22.17 6.93
C GLY A 11 -47.59 21.31 8.18
N GLY A 12 -46.42 20.73 8.46
CA GLY A 12 -45.85 20.69 9.80
C GLY A 12 -46.08 19.40 10.61
N ASP A 13 -45.06 18.54 10.54
CA ASP A 13 -44.34 17.95 11.68
C ASP A 13 -45.12 17.24 12.79
N ARG A 14 -44.75 15.96 13.01
CA ARG A 14 -44.19 15.49 14.30
C ARG A 14 -43.69 14.04 14.24
N ALA A 15 -42.39 13.92 14.56
CA ALA A 15 -41.75 12.86 15.36
C ALA A 15 -42.10 11.39 15.07
N GLY A 16 -41.25 10.73 14.27
CA GLY A 16 -41.04 9.29 14.30
C GLY A 16 -39.59 9.01 14.70
N THR A 17 -39.40 8.28 15.78
CA THR A 17 -38.13 7.88 16.42
C THR A 17 -37.23 7.01 15.52
N PRO A 18 -35.91 6.97 15.79
CA PRO A 18 -34.89 6.54 14.85
C PRO A 18 -34.79 5.02 14.75
N PHE A 19 -34.95 4.48 13.54
CA PHE A 19 -34.52 3.12 13.24
C PHE A 19 -33.15 3.19 12.58
N LEU A 20 -32.10 3.11 13.40
CA LEU A 20 -30.72 2.90 12.94
C LEU A 20 -30.63 1.49 12.33
N PRO A 21 -30.43 1.32 11.01
CA PRO A 21 -29.94 0.05 10.55
C PRO A 21 -28.49 -0.07 11.04
N ALA A 22 -28.30 -0.95 12.01
CA ALA A 22 -27.01 -1.48 12.40
C ALA A 22 -26.35 -2.10 11.15
N LEU A 23 -25.60 -1.30 10.40
CA LEU A 23 -24.64 -1.81 9.44
C LEU A 23 -23.43 -2.26 10.25
N ALA A 24 -23.53 -3.49 10.76
CA ALA A 24 -22.38 -4.27 11.15
C ALA A 24 -21.54 -4.51 9.88
N ALA A 25 -20.73 -3.51 9.52
CA ALA A 25 -19.70 -3.69 8.53
C ALA A 25 -18.66 -4.60 9.17
N ALA A 26 -18.67 -5.86 8.74
CA ALA A 26 -17.67 -6.84 9.09
C ALA A 26 -16.28 -6.21 8.90
N VAL A 27 -15.54 -6.05 9.99
CA VAL A 27 -14.10 -5.81 9.93
C VAL A 27 -13.55 -7.10 9.32
N LEU A 28 -13.38 -7.11 8.00
CA LEU A 28 -12.53 -8.09 7.35
C LEU A 28 -11.16 -7.86 7.99
N ALA A 29 -10.79 -8.75 8.91
CA ALA A 29 -9.43 -8.90 9.35
C ALA A 29 -8.63 -9.25 8.08
N ALA A 30 -8.19 -8.21 7.39
CA ALA A 30 -7.19 -8.33 6.36
C ALA A 30 -5.96 -8.80 7.11
N CYS A 31 -5.71 -10.11 7.09
CA CYS A 31 -4.39 -10.64 7.33
C CYS A 31 -3.50 -10.08 6.22
N SER A 32 -3.10 -8.82 6.35
CA SER A 32 -2.02 -8.25 5.57
C SER A 32 -0.78 -8.97 6.07
N ALA A 33 -0.16 -9.75 5.17
CA ALA A 33 1.18 -10.24 5.45
C ALA A 33 2.03 -9.03 5.88
N PRO A 34 2.89 -9.17 6.90
CA PRO A 34 3.75 -8.06 7.31
C PRO A 34 4.52 -7.56 6.09
N PRO A 35 4.70 -6.24 5.94
CA PRO A 35 5.37 -5.70 4.78
C PRO A 35 6.79 -6.27 4.67
N PRO A 36 7.28 -6.53 3.45
CA PRO A 36 8.57 -7.17 3.27
C PRO A 36 9.70 -6.25 3.74
N GLY A 37 10.67 -6.81 4.47
CA GLY A 37 11.92 -6.10 4.80
C GLY A 37 12.83 -5.91 3.58
N PRO A 38 14.02 -5.30 3.72
CA PRO A 38 14.99 -5.20 2.61
C PRO A 38 15.56 -6.56 2.20
N VAL A 39 15.99 -6.69 0.95
CA VAL A 39 16.80 -7.84 0.48
C VAL A 39 18.25 -7.53 0.84
N LEU A 40 18.94 -8.44 1.53
CA LEU A 40 20.33 -8.24 1.95
C LEU A 40 21.23 -9.31 1.31
N PRO A 41 22.48 -8.95 0.93
CA PRO A 41 23.46 -9.94 0.50
C PRO A 41 23.79 -10.87 1.68
N ALA A 42 24.01 -12.15 1.40
CA ALA A 42 24.44 -13.11 2.42
C ALA A 42 25.81 -12.76 3.01
N ASP A 43 26.68 -12.17 2.18
CA ASP A 43 28.02 -11.74 2.55
C ASP A 43 28.23 -10.28 2.14
N ALA A 44 27.72 -9.36 2.96
CA ALA A 44 27.91 -7.93 2.72
C ALA A 44 29.39 -7.50 2.78
N ALA A 45 30.23 -8.27 3.48
CA ALA A 45 31.63 -7.94 3.70
C ALA A 45 32.51 -8.17 2.46
N SER A 46 32.06 -8.96 1.48
CA SER A 46 32.76 -9.16 0.20
C SER A 46 32.37 -8.14 -0.87
N LEU A 47 31.37 -7.29 -0.62
CA LEU A 47 31.05 -6.19 -1.53
C LEU A 47 32.15 -5.12 -1.49
N ASP A 48 32.25 -4.37 -2.58
CA ASP A 48 33.00 -3.12 -2.56
C ASP A 48 32.46 -2.22 -1.41
N PRO A 49 33.33 -1.59 -0.59
CA PRO A 49 32.89 -0.82 0.57
C PRO A 49 31.92 0.31 0.25
N GLU A 50 32.04 0.94 -0.92
CA GLU A 50 31.13 2.00 -1.35
C GLU A 50 29.74 1.40 -1.64
N VAL A 51 29.70 0.26 -2.33
CA VAL A 51 28.46 -0.47 -2.61
C VAL A 51 27.80 -0.96 -1.33
N ALA A 52 28.57 -1.51 -0.39
CA ALA A 52 28.07 -1.93 0.91
C ALA A 52 27.40 -0.76 1.66
N ALA A 53 28.03 0.42 1.68
CA ALA A 53 27.47 1.61 2.31
C ALA A 53 26.18 2.10 1.62
N LEU A 54 26.08 2.01 0.29
CA LEU A 54 24.86 2.32 -0.46
C LEU A 54 23.73 1.36 -0.07
N VAL A 55 24.01 0.05 -0.06
CA VAL A 55 23.07 -1.00 0.31
C VAL A 55 22.58 -0.82 1.73
N GLU A 56 23.48 -0.58 2.70
CA GLU A 56 23.12 -0.37 4.10
C GLU A 56 22.22 0.84 4.29
N ARG A 57 22.56 1.98 3.66
CA ARG A 57 21.74 3.20 3.74
C ARG A 57 20.35 2.99 3.17
N GLN A 58 20.25 2.34 2.00
CA GLN A 58 18.96 2.08 1.39
C GLN A 58 18.16 1.02 2.16
N ALA A 59 18.81 0.00 2.69
CA ALA A 59 18.17 -0.99 3.54
C ALA A 59 17.62 -0.35 4.82
N ALA A 60 18.30 0.63 5.41
CA ALA A 60 17.77 1.41 6.53
C ALA A 60 16.51 2.18 6.11
N ALA A 61 16.52 2.87 4.96
CA ALA A 61 15.32 3.55 4.45
C ALA A 61 14.13 2.60 4.24
N VAL A 62 14.37 1.38 3.74
CA VAL A 62 13.33 0.35 3.61
C VAL A 62 12.85 -0.15 4.98
N ARG A 63 13.70 -0.18 6.02
CA ARG A 63 13.25 -0.55 7.37
C ARG A 63 12.34 0.51 7.98
N GLU A 64 12.58 1.79 7.70
CA GLU A 64 11.71 2.89 8.13
C GLU A 64 10.36 2.87 7.39
N GLU A 65 10.37 2.57 6.09
CA GLU A 65 9.16 2.48 5.27
C GLU A 65 9.06 1.15 4.49
N PRO A 66 8.75 0.01 5.15
CA PRO A 66 8.79 -1.32 4.51
C PRO A 66 7.77 -1.51 3.38
N ALA A 67 6.69 -0.72 3.37
CA ALA A 67 5.66 -0.73 2.34
C ALA A 67 5.96 0.21 1.15
N SER A 68 7.14 0.85 1.12
CA SER A 68 7.53 1.74 0.02
C SER A 68 8.01 0.95 -1.20
N ALA A 69 7.18 0.85 -2.24
CA ALA A 69 7.55 0.24 -3.51
C ALA A 69 8.82 0.89 -4.10
N ALA A 70 8.94 2.21 -4.00
CA ALA A 70 10.11 2.95 -4.45
C ALA A 70 11.37 2.63 -3.62
N GLY A 71 11.22 2.38 -2.32
CA GLY A 71 12.32 1.94 -1.44
C GLY A 71 12.91 0.61 -1.90
N HIS A 72 12.07 -0.38 -2.16
CA HIS A 72 12.48 -1.68 -2.70
C HIS A 72 13.04 -1.57 -4.12
N GLY A 73 12.40 -0.79 -4.99
CA GLY A 73 12.86 -0.57 -6.36
C GLY A 73 14.23 0.10 -6.43
N THR A 74 14.48 1.11 -5.58
CA THR A 74 15.78 1.78 -5.49
C THR A 74 16.87 0.83 -4.99
N LEU A 75 16.55 -0.07 -4.05
CA LEU A 75 17.48 -1.12 -3.64
C LEU A 75 17.80 -2.07 -4.80
N GLY A 76 16.81 -2.39 -5.63
CA GLY A 76 17.00 -3.14 -6.87
C GLY A 76 17.95 -2.45 -7.84
N LEU A 77 17.79 -1.14 -8.05
CA LEU A 77 18.68 -0.33 -8.90
C LEU A 77 20.13 -0.31 -8.39
N ILE A 78 20.33 -0.23 -7.07
CA ILE A 78 21.67 -0.30 -6.47
C ILE A 78 22.30 -1.66 -6.78
N TYR A 79 21.56 -2.76 -6.62
CA TYR A 79 22.07 -4.09 -6.95
C TYR A 79 22.34 -4.26 -8.45
N GLU A 80 21.43 -3.78 -9.30
CA GLU A 80 21.57 -3.83 -10.77
C GLU A 80 22.81 -3.09 -11.26
N ALA A 81 23.03 -1.86 -10.77
CA ALA A 81 24.18 -1.05 -11.13
C ALA A 81 25.53 -1.68 -10.71
N ASN A 82 25.51 -2.70 -9.86
CA ASN A 82 26.68 -3.40 -9.34
C ASN A 82 26.69 -4.90 -9.72
N ASP A 83 25.96 -5.29 -10.77
CA ASP A 83 25.90 -6.66 -11.31
C ASP A 83 25.38 -7.73 -10.32
N LEU A 84 24.66 -7.32 -9.27
CA LEU A 84 24.08 -8.19 -8.25
C LEU A 84 22.66 -8.64 -8.66
N TRP A 85 22.56 -9.23 -9.85
CA TRP A 85 21.30 -9.49 -10.56
C TRP A 85 20.23 -10.26 -9.77
N GLN A 86 20.63 -11.23 -8.95
CA GLN A 86 19.68 -12.01 -8.16
C GLN A 86 19.03 -11.17 -7.06
N LEU A 87 19.81 -10.35 -6.36
CA LEU A 87 19.32 -9.45 -5.32
C LEU A 87 18.45 -8.35 -5.96
N ALA A 88 18.88 -7.81 -7.10
CA ALA A 88 18.10 -6.82 -7.86
C ALA A 88 16.71 -7.34 -8.22
N ARG A 89 16.65 -8.55 -8.81
CA ARG A 89 15.38 -9.20 -9.19
C ARG A 89 14.45 -9.41 -8.00
N GLU A 90 14.97 -9.83 -6.86
CA GLU A 90 14.16 -10.01 -5.65
C GLU A 90 13.64 -8.66 -5.11
N SER A 91 14.47 -7.62 -5.14
CA SER A 91 14.08 -6.27 -4.74
C SER A 91 12.99 -5.69 -5.65
N TYR A 92 13.12 -5.85 -6.97
CA TYR A 92 12.06 -5.44 -7.90
C TYR A 92 10.78 -6.25 -7.73
N ALA A 93 10.88 -7.56 -7.46
CA ALA A 93 9.71 -8.38 -7.17
C ALA A 93 8.95 -7.88 -5.92
N ARG A 94 9.66 -7.44 -4.87
CA ARG A 94 9.05 -6.81 -3.69
C ARG A 94 8.42 -5.46 -4.04
N ALA A 95 9.06 -4.64 -4.88
CA ALA A 95 8.49 -3.38 -5.35
C ALA A 95 7.19 -3.59 -6.15
N LEU A 96 7.19 -4.54 -7.10
CA LEU A 96 6.01 -4.91 -7.89
C LEU A 96 4.89 -5.54 -7.05
N ALA A 97 5.22 -6.25 -5.97
CA ALA A 97 4.21 -6.78 -5.06
C ALA A 97 3.48 -5.66 -4.28
N LEU A 98 4.19 -4.56 -3.99
CA LEU A 98 3.65 -3.39 -3.30
C LEU A 98 2.89 -2.44 -4.24
N ASP A 99 3.41 -2.21 -5.44
CA ASP A 99 2.73 -1.46 -6.50
C ASP A 99 2.86 -2.19 -7.86
N PRO A 100 1.90 -3.09 -8.18
CA PRO A 100 1.92 -3.84 -9.43
C PRO A 100 1.73 -2.96 -10.67
N GLY A 101 1.21 -1.74 -10.51
CA GLY A 101 0.91 -0.81 -11.61
C GLY A 101 2.12 0.02 -12.04
N ASP A 102 3.13 0.11 -11.18
CA ASP A 102 4.32 0.89 -11.42
C ASP A 102 5.23 0.26 -12.48
N ARG A 103 5.26 0.86 -13.67
CA ARG A 103 6.07 0.37 -14.79
C ARG A 103 7.57 0.54 -14.58
N ARG A 104 8.02 1.31 -13.58
CA ARG A 104 9.46 1.48 -13.30
C ARG A 104 10.13 0.19 -12.81
N TRP A 105 9.37 -0.75 -12.26
CA TRP A 105 9.90 -1.97 -11.62
C TRP A 105 9.64 -3.27 -12.39
N ARG A 106 9.12 -3.17 -13.63
CA ARG A 106 8.84 -4.32 -14.51
C ARG A 106 10.00 -4.59 -15.46
#